data_AF-A0A1I1IDG4-F1
#
_entry.id   AF-A0A1I1IDG4-F1
#
_cell.length_a   1.000
_cell.length_b   1.000
_cell.length_c   1.000
_cell.angle_alpha   90.00
_cell.angle_beta   90.00
_cell.angle_gamma   90.00
#
_symmetry.space_group_name_H-M   'P 1'
#
loop_
_entity.id
_entity.type
_entity.pdbx_description
1 polymer ?
#
loop_
_entity_poly.entity_id
_entity_poly.type
_entity_poly.pdbx_seq_one_letter_code
_entity_poly.pdbx_strand_id
1 'polypeptide(L)'
;MKNIVLYIVSFFFLLGAIDYIEGNKFKLGKVFEDGIKTMGSLALSMIGILSITPFFSNVLTEILVPIVQKLSLDPSIFPASLIAIDMGGFNLSKDLALSSEMANFTGVLMSSIFGCTISFTLPLAIGLVKKEEMEIVFKGILCGIITMPIGLFIGGILLKVPIKILLYNLLPVIFIAVILTLAILFMTKRLITIFQYIGKGIMFISIIGLIVQGLNSIAGITLLDNIMPIDEVLTVVGRIAIFLGGAYVMLEVIKIFLKKPLNKISELFNTNVNSIAALIGSLASAIVIFSNYDDLDDRGKVICTAFSVGGAYVFGGQMGYVASVAPEVLSIYILIKLTCGVLSIFFAIIYLRYENKKKSKIL
;
A
#
# COMPACT_ATOMS: atom_id res chain seq x y z
N MET A 1 10.81 9.80 21.49
CA MET A 1 12.10 9.74 20.76
C MET A 1 11.80 9.83 19.27
N LYS A 2 12.47 10.71 18.51
CA LYS A 2 12.26 10.81 17.06
C LYS A 2 12.58 9.45 16.41
N ASN A 3 11.74 9.03 15.47
CA ASN A 3 11.81 7.72 14.88
C ASN A 3 13.15 7.52 14.14
N ILE A 4 13.93 6.51 14.52
CA ILE A 4 15.27 6.23 13.96
C ILE A 4 15.26 6.14 12.43
N VAL A 5 14.15 5.66 11.88
CA VAL A 5 13.96 5.52 10.44
C VAL A 5 13.96 6.88 9.74
N LEU A 6 13.40 7.93 10.36
CA LEU A 6 13.43 9.28 9.80
C LEU A 6 14.87 9.81 9.68
N TYR A 7 15.73 9.50 10.66
CA TYR A 7 17.14 9.87 10.60
C TYR A 7 17.89 9.13 9.50
N ILE A 8 17.61 7.83 9.33
CA ILE A 8 18.20 7.03 8.25
C ILE A 8 17.81 7.62 6.89
N VAL A 9 16.53 7.89 6.67
CA VAL A 9 16.05 8.48 5.40
C VAL A 9 16.64 9.88 5.19
N SER A 10 16.76 10.69 6.25
CA SER A 10 17.39 12.01 6.17
C SER A 10 18.88 11.94 5.80
N PHE A 11 19.60 10.94 6.29
CA PHE A 11 20.99 10.69 5.90
C PHE A 11 21.10 10.35 4.41
N PHE A 12 20.26 9.45 3.89
CA PHE A 12 20.25 9.13 2.47
C PHE A 12 19.76 10.29 1.59
N PHE A 13 18.86 11.13 2.09
CA PHE A 13 18.48 12.38 1.44
C PHE A 13 19.70 13.29 1.25
N LEU A 14 20.50 13.49 2.31
CA LEU A 14 21.74 14.28 2.23
C LEU A 14 22.74 13.68 1.25
N LEU A 15 22.96 12.37 1.29
CA LEU A 15 23.86 11.69 0.34
C LEU A 15 23.43 11.88 -1.11
N GLY A 16 22.14 11.69 -1.40
CA GLY A 16 21.58 11.87 -2.75
C GLY A 16 21.68 13.31 -3.23
N ALA A 17 21.38 14.29 -2.35
CA ALA A 17 21.50 15.70 -2.67
C ALA A 17 22.95 16.12 -2.95
N ILE A 18 23.92 15.62 -2.16
CA ILE A 18 25.35 15.88 -2.38
C ILE A 18 25.79 15.30 -3.73
N ASP A 19 25.45 14.04 -4.03
CA ASP A 19 25.80 13.43 -5.33
C ASP A 19 25.13 14.17 -6.50
N TYR A 20 23.90 14.68 -6.33
CA TYR A 20 23.24 15.52 -7.33
C TYR A 20 24.03 16.80 -7.62
N ILE A 21 24.51 17.49 -6.59
CA ILE A 21 25.32 18.72 -6.73
C ILE A 21 26.67 18.42 -7.38
N GLU A 22 27.29 17.27 -7.09
CA GLU A 22 28.60 16.88 -7.63
C GLU A 22 28.56 16.33 -9.07
N GLY A 23 27.40 16.37 -9.73
CA GLY A 23 27.23 15.90 -11.10
C GLY A 23 26.88 14.41 -11.23
N ASN A 24 26.29 13.82 -10.19
CA ASN A 24 25.73 12.46 -10.16
C ASN A 24 26.78 11.36 -10.45
N LYS A 25 27.95 11.45 -9.82
CA LYS A 25 29.07 10.51 -10.00
C LYS A 25 28.73 9.11 -9.50
N PHE A 26 28.00 9.02 -8.40
CA PHE A 26 27.61 7.75 -7.77
C PHE A 26 26.25 7.22 -8.26
N LYS A 27 25.60 7.92 -9.20
CA LYS A 27 24.24 7.63 -9.71
C LYS A 27 23.12 7.75 -8.68
N LEU A 28 23.41 8.26 -7.48
CA LEU A 28 22.46 8.45 -6.39
C LEU A 28 21.69 9.77 -6.58
N GLY A 29 22.34 10.80 -7.13
CA GLY A 29 21.73 12.10 -7.41
C GLY A 29 20.53 11.99 -8.36
N LYS A 30 20.59 11.10 -9.35
CA LYS A 30 19.47 10.86 -10.26
C LYS A 30 18.26 10.27 -9.53
N VAL A 31 18.50 9.31 -8.65
CA VAL A 31 17.46 8.64 -7.87
C VAL A 31 16.83 9.60 -6.85
N PHE A 32 17.65 10.47 -6.24
CA PHE A 32 17.18 11.59 -5.41
C PHE A 32 16.25 12.52 -6.20
N GLU A 33 16.69 12.96 -7.38
CA GLU A 33 15.90 13.84 -8.27
C GLU A 33 14.57 13.20 -8.66
N ASP A 34 14.60 11.91 -9.02
CA ASP A 34 13.40 11.16 -9.39
C ASP A 34 12.41 11.07 -8.21
N GLY A 35 12.91 10.93 -6.98
CA GLY A 35 12.11 11.01 -5.76
C GLY A 35 11.40 12.37 -5.61
N ILE A 36 12.11 13.48 -5.82
CA ILE A 36 11.51 14.83 -5.78
C ILE A 36 10.48 15.03 -6.91
N LYS A 37 10.80 14.59 -8.14
CA LYS A 37 9.93 14.71 -9.31
C LYS A 37 8.60 13.96 -9.16
N THR A 38 8.50 12.99 -8.25
CA THR A 38 7.22 12.34 -7.93
C THR A 38 6.15 13.31 -7.46
N MET A 39 6.51 14.52 -6.98
CA MET A 39 5.56 15.53 -6.54
C MET A 39 4.45 15.82 -7.55
N GLY A 40 4.78 15.91 -8.85
CA GLY A 40 3.78 16.16 -9.91
C GLY A 40 2.80 14.99 -10.09
N SER A 41 3.31 13.76 -10.11
CA SER A 41 2.47 12.56 -10.18
C SER A 41 1.59 12.38 -8.93
N LEU A 42 2.16 12.65 -7.75
CA LEU A 42 1.43 12.58 -6.48
C LEU A 42 0.34 13.65 -6.40
N ALA A 43 0.62 14.85 -6.91
CA ALA A 43 -0.36 15.93 -6.97
C ALA A 43 -1.60 15.51 -7.77
N LEU A 44 -1.40 14.94 -8.96
CA LEU A 44 -2.51 14.45 -9.81
C LEU A 44 -3.31 13.31 -9.17
N SER A 45 -2.65 12.43 -8.42
CA SER A 45 -3.32 11.26 -7.83
C SER A 45 -3.95 11.51 -6.46
N MET A 46 -3.44 12.47 -5.67
CA MET A 46 -3.81 12.62 -4.26
C MET A 46 -4.54 13.92 -3.94
N ILE A 47 -4.23 15.04 -4.62
CA ILE A 47 -4.79 16.34 -4.22
C ILE A 47 -6.30 16.29 -4.21
N GLY A 48 -6.90 15.77 -5.28
CA GLY A 48 -8.34 15.75 -5.40
C GLY A 48 -9.03 14.91 -4.33
N ILE A 49 -8.59 13.65 -4.15
CA ILE A 49 -9.17 12.77 -3.14
C ILE A 49 -9.00 13.34 -1.73
N LEU A 50 -7.80 13.83 -1.38
CA LEU A 50 -7.55 14.41 -0.06
C LEU A 50 -8.40 15.65 0.18
N SER A 51 -8.55 16.51 -0.84
CA SER A 51 -9.37 17.74 -0.74
C SER A 51 -10.82 17.42 -0.40
N ILE A 52 -11.42 16.44 -1.06
CA ILE A 52 -12.84 16.08 -0.84
C ILE A 52 -13.04 15.06 0.27
N THR A 53 -11.97 14.57 0.90
CA THR A 53 -12.08 13.54 1.96
C THR A 53 -12.99 13.97 3.12
N PRO A 54 -12.87 15.19 3.70
CA PRO A 54 -13.73 15.58 4.81
C PRO A 54 -15.23 15.63 4.45
N PHE A 55 -15.55 16.01 3.21
CA PHE A 55 -16.91 15.92 2.68
C PHE A 55 -17.41 14.46 2.66
N PHE A 56 -16.61 13.52 2.16
CA PHE A 56 -16.95 12.10 2.19
C PHE A 56 -17.02 11.53 3.61
N SER A 57 -16.14 11.96 4.53
CA SER A 57 -16.18 11.57 5.95
C SER A 57 -17.57 11.82 6.53
N ASN A 58 -18.14 13.02 6.31
CA ASN A 58 -19.46 13.37 6.84
C ASN A 58 -20.56 12.44 6.30
N VAL A 59 -20.60 12.26 4.98
CA VAL A 59 -21.61 11.40 4.32
C VAL A 59 -21.50 9.94 4.78
N LEU A 60 -20.28 9.41 4.84
CA LEU A 60 -20.03 8.03 5.28
C LEU A 60 -20.36 7.86 6.77
N THR A 61 -20.10 8.86 7.60
CA THR A 61 -20.44 8.84 9.03
C THR A 61 -21.94 8.67 9.23
N GLU A 62 -22.76 9.46 8.54
CA GLU A 62 -24.22 9.40 8.66
C GLU A 62 -24.80 8.03 8.26
N ILE A 63 -24.20 7.39 7.26
CA ILE A 63 -24.65 6.09 6.74
C ILE A 63 -24.13 4.92 7.60
N LEU A 64 -22.84 4.93 7.93
CA LEU A 64 -22.16 3.78 8.55
C LEU A 64 -22.36 3.71 10.05
N VAL A 65 -22.32 4.85 10.77
CA VAL A 65 -22.40 4.87 12.24
C VAL A 65 -23.65 4.15 12.77
N PRO A 66 -24.87 4.34 12.22
CA PRO A 66 -26.07 3.64 12.71
C PRO A 66 -26.02 2.11 12.52
N ILE A 67 -25.36 1.64 11.46
CA ILE A 67 -25.22 0.20 11.16
C ILE A 67 -24.18 -0.41 12.10
N VAL A 68 -23.07 0.30 12.30
CA VAL A 68 -21.92 -0.14 13.06
C VAL A 68 -22.21 -0.19 14.57
N GLN A 69 -22.94 0.79 15.09
CA GLN A 69 -23.36 0.82 16.50
C GLN A 69 -24.17 -0.42 16.89
N LYS A 70 -24.99 -0.97 15.98
CA LYS A 70 -25.75 -2.21 16.22
C LYS A 70 -24.86 -3.45 16.27
N LEU A 71 -23.70 -3.42 15.62
CA LEU A 71 -22.78 -4.55 15.50
C LEU A 71 -21.61 -4.50 16.49
N SER A 72 -21.52 -3.45 17.32
CA SER A 72 -20.39 -3.24 18.26
C SER A 72 -19.01 -3.24 17.58
N LEU A 73 -18.96 -2.80 16.31
CA LEU A 73 -17.72 -2.64 15.55
C LEU A 73 -17.26 -1.18 15.60
N ASP A 74 -16.01 -0.92 15.21
CA ASP A 74 -15.50 0.42 15.00
C ASP A 74 -15.82 0.89 13.55
N PRO A 75 -16.44 2.07 13.34
CA PRO A 75 -16.86 2.50 12.00
C PRO A 75 -15.70 2.68 11.02
N SER A 76 -14.50 2.95 11.53
CA SER A 76 -13.30 3.19 10.73
C SER A 76 -12.81 1.96 9.94
N ILE A 77 -13.29 0.75 10.26
CA ILE A 77 -12.98 -0.49 9.53
C ILE A 77 -13.40 -0.42 8.06
N PHE A 78 -14.58 0.15 7.80
CA PHE A 78 -15.17 0.14 6.47
C PHE A 78 -14.31 0.90 5.45
N PRO A 79 -13.97 2.18 5.66
CA PRO A 79 -13.04 2.86 4.76
C PRO A 79 -11.65 2.22 4.78
N ALA A 80 -11.15 1.76 5.93
CA ALA A 80 -9.83 1.13 6.01
C ALA A 80 -9.70 -0.18 5.23
N SER A 81 -10.80 -0.89 5.01
CA SER A 81 -10.81 -2.13 4.22
C SER A 81 -10.79 -1.86 2.72
N LEU A 82 -11.23 -0.67 2.29
CA LEU A 82 -11.53 -0.39 0.89
C LEU A 82 -10.58 0.63 0.27
N ILE A 83 -10.13 1.61 1.05
CA ILE A 83 -9.43 2.80 0.56
C ILE A 83 -7.98 2.78 1.09
N ALA A 84 -7.03 2.97 0.19
CA ALA A 84 -5.62 3.07 0.53
C ALA A 84 -5.37 4.24 1.50
N ILE A 85 -4.36 4.09 2.34
CA ILE A 85 -3.96 5.09 3.34
C ILE A 85 -3.80 6.50 2.76
N ASP A 86 -3.14 6.58 1.61
CA ASP A 86 -2.79 7.79 0.85
C ASP A 86 -3.89 8.24 -0.13
N MET A 87 -4.99 7.50 -0.20
CA MET A 87 -6.20 7.85 -0.96
C MET A 87 -7.33 8.32 -0.04
N GLY A 88 -7.01 8.91 1.12
CA GLY A 88 -7.98 9.37 2.09
C GLY A 88 -8.41 8.31 3.12
N GLY A 89 -7.94 7.06 2.99
CA GLY A 89 -8.25 5.99 3.95
C GLY A 89 -7.80 6.33 5.38
N PHE A 90 -6.64 6.99 5.55
CA PHE A 90 -6.20 7.45 6.87
C PHE A 90 -7.15 8.48 7.47
N ASN A 91 -7.47 9.54 6.72
CA ASN A 91 -8.31 10.64 7.19
C ASN A 91 -9.73 10.14 7.53
N LEU A 92 -10.35 9.36 6.63
CA LEU A 92 -11.67 8.76 6.87
C LEU A 92 -11.67 7.88 8.13
N SER A 93 -10.65 7.04 8.30
CA SER A 93 -10.55 6.18 9.47
C SER A 93 -10.30 6.98 10.75
N LYS A 94 -9.50 8.04 10.70
CA LYS A 94 -9.23 8.90 11.86
C LYS A 94 -10.49 9.63 12.32
N ASP A 95 -11.30 10.11 11.40
CA ASP A 95 -12.56 10.81 11.71
C ASP A 95 -13.62 9.86 12.29
N LEU A 96 -13.63 8.61 11.83
CA LEU A 96 -14.64 7.61 12.18
C LEU A 96 -14.28 6.71 13.38
N ALA A 97 -13.01 6.67 13.77
CA ALA A 97 -12.54 5.77 14.81
C ALA A 97 -13.03 6.19 16.20
N LEU A 98 -13.38 5.21 17.03
CA LEU A 98 -13.89 5.45 18.38
C LEU A 98 -12.76 5.69 19.40
N SER A 99 -11.50 5.46 19.03
CA SER A 99 -10.33 5.68 19.88
C SER A 99 -9.10 6.03 19.04
N SER A 100 -8.10 6.64 19.67
CA SER A 100 -6.84 7.00 18.99
C SER A 100 -6.06 5.75 18.55
N GLU A 101 -6.13 4.68 19.33
CA GLU A 101 -5.53 3.37 19.01
C GLU A 101 -6.20 2.76 17.78
N MET A 102 -7.54 2.82 17.70
CA MET A 102 -8.27 2.37 16.51
C MET A 102 -7.99 3.25 15.29
N ALA A 103 -7.92 4.58 15.44
CA ALA A 103 -7.56 5.49 14.35
C ALA A 103 -6.22 5.13 13.72
N ASN A 104 -5.21 4.83 14.56
CA ASN A 104 -3.90 4.39 14.09
C ASN A 104 -3.94 2.98 13.51
N PHE A 105 -4.69 2.06 14.12
CA PHE A 105 -4.80 0.69 13.64
C PHE A 105 -5.49 0.61 12.28
N THR A 106 -6.69 1.18 12.15
CA THR A 106 -7.45 1.15 10.92
C THR A 106 -6.85 2.10 9.89
N GLY A 107 -6.61 3.35 10.27
CA GLY A 107 -6.12 4.39 9.38
C GLY A 107 -4.72 4.15 8.86
N VAL A 108 -3.79 3.63 9.67
CA VAL A 108 -2.40 3.39 9.22
C VAL A 108 -2.18 1.95 8.79
N LEU A 109 -2.43 0.97 9.65
CA LEU A 109 -2.07 -0.43 9.34
C LEU A 109 -3.05 -1.04 8.35
N MET A 110 -4.35 -0.97 8.65
CA MET A 110 -5.36 -1.64 7.84
C MET A 110 -5.55 -0.97 6.47
N SER A 111 -5.65 0.36 6.39
CA SER A 111 -5.74 1.09 5.12
C SER A 111 -4.51 0.88 4.23
N SER A 112 -3.31 0.79 4.81
CA SER A 112 -2.08 0.59 4.01
C SER A 112 -1.84 -0.84 3.57
N ILE A 113 -2.57 -1.81 4.12
CA ILE A 113 -2.44 -3.23 3.78
C ILE A 113 -3.69 -3.68 3.04
N PHE A 114 -4.85 -3.67 3.70
CA PHE A 114 -6.08 -4.14 3.11
C PHE A 114 -6.67 -3.13 2.12
N GLY A 115 -6.89 -1.89 2.56
CA GLY A 115 -7.40 -0.82 1.71
C GLY A 115 -6.55 -0.64 0.46
N CYS A 116 -5.22 -0.60 0.62
CA CYS A 116 -4.26 -0.57 -0.48
C CYS A 116 -4.40 -1.75 -1.45
N THR A 117 -4.66 -2.95 -0.94
CA THR A 117 -4.84 -4.13 -1.80
C THR A 117 -6.06 -3.98 -2.71
N ILE A 118 -7.18 -3.52 -2.15
CA ILE A 118 -8.47 -3.40 -2.86
C ILE A 118 -8.47 -2.21 -3.84
N SER A 119 -8.07 -1.03 -3.36
CA SER A 119 -8.13 0.22 -4.14
C SER A 119 -6.93 0.44 -5.07
N PHE A 120 -5.81 -0.24 -4.83
CA PHE A 120 -4.58 0.04 -5.57
C PHE A 120 -3.93 -1.21 -6.16
N THR A 121 -3.45 -2.16 -5.35
CA THR A 121 -2.66 -3.30 -5.84
C THR A 121 -3.42 -4.16 -6.86
N LEU A 122 -4.70 -4.48 -6.60
CA LEU A 122 -5.54 -5.25 -7.51
C LEU A 122 -5.81 -4.52 -8.84
N PRO A 123 -6.35 -3.28 -8.85
CA PRO A 123 -6.51 -2.51 -10.08
C PRO A 123 -5.20 -2.32 -10.86
N LEU A 124 -4.10 -2.06 -10.16
CA LEU A 124 -2.77 -1.89 -10.74
C LEU A 124 -2.30 -3.15 -11.47
N ALA A 125 -2.39 -4.31 -10.82
CA ALA A 125 -2.01 -5.58 -11.42
C ALA A 125 -2.80 -5.85 -12.70
N ILE A 126 -4.12 -5.62 -12.67
CA ILE A 126 -4.99 -5.81 -13.85
C ILE A 126 -4.66 -4.84 -14.98
N GLY A 127 -4.20 -3.62 -14.66
CA GLY A 127 -3.84 -2.61 -15.65
C GLY A 127 -2.48 -2.84 -16.30
N LEU A 128 -1.53 -3.43 -15.59
CA LEU A 128 -0.14 -3.58 -16.04
C LEU A 128 0.23 -4.99 -16.51
N VAL A 129 -0.46 -6.02 -16.02
CA VAL A 129 -0.15 -7.42 -16.34
C VAL A 129 -1.06 -7.94 -17.45
N LYS A 130 -0.51 -8.80 -18.32
CA LYS A 130 -1.27 -9.46 -19.40
C LYS A 130 -2.39 -10.34 -18.85
N LYS A 131 -3.49 -10.44 -19.59
CA LYS A 131 -4.68 -11.22 -19.17
C LYS A 131 -4.39 -12.70 -18.92
N GLU A 132 -3.46 -13.29 -19.67
CA GLU A 132 -3.04 -14.70 -19.56
C GLU A 132 -2.37 -15.01 -18.22
N GLU A 133 -1.71 -14.01 -17.63
CA GLU A 133 -0.96 -14.11 -16.38
C GLU A 133 -1.85 -13.88 -15.13
N MET A 134 -3.12 -13.50 -15.32
CA MET A 134 -4.02 -13.13 -14.22
C MET A 134 -4.26 -14.28 -13.24
N GLU A 135 -4.25 -15.54 -13.70
CA GLU A 135 -4.38 -16.68 -12.79
C GLU A 135 -3.21 -16.72 -11.78
N ILE A 136 -1.99 -16.48 -12.25
CA ILE A 136 -0.78 -16.45 -11.40
C ILE A 136 -0.81 -15.24 -10.46
N VAL A 137 -1.22 -14.07 -10.97
CA VAL A 137 -1.40 -12.86 -10.14
C VAL A 137 -2.36 -13.16 -9.00
N PHE A 138 -3.54 -13.69 -9.31
CA PHE A 138 -4.56 -13.95 -8.30
C PHE A 138 -4.13 -15.01 -7.28
N LYS A 139 -3.38 -16.05 -7.67
CA LYS A 139 -2.76 -17.00 -6.73
C LYS A 139 -1.87 -16.29 -5.71
N GLY A 140 -1.04 -15.35 -6.17
CA GLY A 140 -0.21 -14.53 -5.29
C GLY A 140 -1.05 -13.66 -4.35
N ILE A 141 -2.03 -12.93 -4.88
CA ILE A 141 -2.90 -12.05 -4.09
C ILE A 141 -3.65 -12.83 -3.00
N LEU A 142 -4.14 -14.03 -3.31
CA LEU A 142 -4.76 -14.93 -2.34
C LEU A 142 -3.83 -15.26 -1.17
N CYS A 143 -2.57 -15.60 -1.46
CA CYS A 143 -1.58 -15.91 -0.42
C CYS A 143 -1.35 -14.72 0.51
N GLY A 144 -1.36 -13.51 -0.02
CA GLY A 144 -1.28 -12.28 0.77
C GLY A 144 -2.52 -12.03 1.63
N ILE A 145 -3.71 -12.11 1.04
CA ILE A 145 -4.99 -11.84 1.73
C ILE A 145 -5.22 -12.80 2.89
N ILE A 146 -4.89 -14.09 2.72
CA ILE A 146 -5.07 -15.12 3.75
C ILE A 146 -4.18 -14.84 4.98
N THR A 147 -2.98 -14.32 4.77
CA THR A 147 -1.98 -14.11 5.84
C THR A 147 -2.08 -12.75 6.51
N MET A 148 -2.65 -11.76 5.82
CA MET A 148 -2.80 -10.38 6.31
C MET A 148 -3.47 -10.26 7.71
N PRO A 149 -4.56 -10.98 8.06
CA PRO A 149 -5.17 -10.87 9.39
C PRO A 149 -4.21 -11.13 10.54
N ILE A 150 -3.21 -12.01 10.34
CA ILE A 150 -2.20 -12.33 11.36
C ILE A 150 -1.32 -11.10 11.62
N GLY A 151 -0.83 -10.45 10.57
CA GLY A 151 -0.01 -9.25 10.73
C GLY A 151 -0.81 -8.07 11.29
N LEU A 152 -2.06 -7.89 10.87
CA LEU A 152 -2.94 -6.88 11.46
C LEU A 152 -3.20 -7.14 12.95
N PHE A 153 -3.40 -8.40 13.35
CA PHE A 153 -3.53 -8.76 14.76
C PHE A 153 -2.28 -8.40 15.58
N ILE A 154 -1.08 -8.72 15.09
CA ILE A 154 0.18 -8.33 15.74
C ILE A 154 0.26 -6.80 15.83
N GLY A 155 -0.11 -6.09 14.76
CA GLY A 155 -0.10 -4.63 14.71
C GLY A 155 -1.05 -3.97 15.70
N GLY A 156 -2.26 -4.49 15.84
CA GLY A 156 -3.23 -4.02 16.82
C GLY A 156 -2.72 -4.17 18.26
N ILE A 157 -2.04 -5.28 18.57
CA ILE A 157 -1.39 -5.48 19.88
C ILE A 157 -0.28 -4.44 20.11
N LEU A 158 0.58 -4.21 19.12
CA LEU A 158 1.67 -3.22 19.23
C LEU A 158 1.14 -1.79 19.38
N LEU A 159 -0.02 -1.48 18.78
CA LEU A 159 -0.74 -0.22 18.94
C LEU A 159 -1.59 -0.16 20.22
N LYS A 160 -1.54 -1.20 21.07
CA LYS A 160 -2.28 -1.30 22.33
C LYS A 160 -3.80 -1.25 22.18
N VAL A 161 -4.32 -1.66 21.02
CA VAL A 161 -5.76 -1.86 20.84
C VAL A 161 -6.21 -2.98 21.79
N PRO A 162 -7.28 -2.80 22.59
CA PRO A 162 -7.77 -3.85 23.48
C PRO A 162 -8.09 -5.13 22.70
N ILE A 163 -7.56 -6.28 23.16
CA ILE A 163 -7.60 -7.55 22.42
C ILE A 163 -9.03 -7.94 21.99
N LYS A 164 -10.02 -7.73 22.88
CA LYS A 164 -11.42 -8.00 22.55
C LYS A 164 -11.89 -7.14 21.39
N ILE A 165 -11.65 -5.83 21.43
CA ILE A 165 -11.99 -4.89 20.37
C ILE A 165 -11.28 -5.30 19.07
N LEU A 166 -9.99 -5.61 19.13
CA LEU A 166 -9.21 -6.04 17.96
C LEU A 166 -9.79 -7.29 17.30
N LEU A 167 -10.13 -8.32 18.07
CA LEU A 167 -10.69 -9.57 17.52
C LEU A 167 -12.05 -9.34 16.85
N TYR A 168 -12.96 -8.59 17.49
CA TYR A 168 -14.25 -8.25 16.88
C TYR A 168 -14.06 -7.47 15.58
N ASN A 169 -13.12 -6.53 15.56
CA ASN A 169 -12.88 -5.67 14.41
C ASN A 169 -12.08 -6.35 13.29
N LEU A 170 -11.41 -7.48 13.57
CA LEU A 170 -10.81 -8.33 12.54
C LEU A 170 -11.79 -9.32 11.90
N LEU A 171 -12.94 -9.61 12.53
CA LEU A 171 -13.94 -10.52 11.94
C LEU A 171 -14.44 -10.04 10.56
N PRO A 172 -14.80 -8.76 10.35
CA PRO A 172 -15.14 -8.25 9.02
C PRO A 172 -14.00 -8.42 8.01
N VAL A 173 -12.75 -8.22 8.44
CA VAL A 173 -11.57 -8.38 7.57
C VAL A 173 -11.43 -9.82 7.12
N ILE A 174 -11.53 -10.77 8.06
CA ILE A 174 -11.48 -12.21 7.77
C ILE A 174 -12.65 -12.60 6.85
N PHE A 175 -13.85 -12.08 7.11
CA PHE A 175 -15.02 -12.36 6.30
C PHE A 175 -14.86 -11.88 4.86
N ILE A 176 -14.42 -10.64 4.66
CA ILE A 176 -14.15 -10.09 3.31
C ILE A 176 -13.00 -10.84 2.65
N ALA A 177 -11.94 -11.19 3.40
CA ALA A 177 -10.83 -12.01 2.89
C ALA A 177 -11.30 -13.38 2.38
N VAL A 178 -12.22 -14.03 3.10
CA VAL A 178 -12.83 -15.31 2.67
C VAL A 178 -13.69 -15.12 1.43
N ILE A 179 -14.56 -14.10 1.40
CA ILE A 179 -15.40 -13.81 0.22
C ILE A 179 -14.52 -13.54 -1.00
N LEU A 180 -13.51 -12.69 -0.86
CA LEU A 180 -12.59 -12.35 -1.93
C LEU A 180 -11.82 -13.58 -2.39
N THR A 181 -11.44 -14.46 -1.44
CA THR A 181 -10.83 -15.75 -1.76
C THR A 181 -11.73 -16.62 -2.63
N LEU A 182 -12.99 -16.80 -2.23
CA LEU A 182 -13.97 -17.57 -3.00
C LEU A 182 -14.25 -16.93 -4.36
N ALA A 183 -14.38 -15.60 -4.42
CA ALA A 183 -14.60 -14.88 -5.66
C ALA A 183 -13.43 -15.05 -6.64
N ILE A 184 -12.19 -15.06 -6.14
CA ILE A 184 -11.00 -15.30 -6.98
C ILE A 184 -11.02 -16.72 -7.56
N LEU A 185 -11.41 -17.71 -6.75
CA LEU A 185 -11.45 -19.11 -7.17
C LEU A 185 -12.56 -19.42 -8.18
N PHE A 186 -13.72 -18.77 -8.06
CA PHE A 186 -14.91 -19.12 -8.87
C PHE A 186 -15.28 -18.08 -9.94
N MET A 187 -14.82 -16.83 -9.82
CA MET A 187 -15.34 -15.69 -10.59
C MET A 187 -14.23 -14.76 -11.13
N THR A 188 -13.04 -15.30 -11.42
CA THR A 188 -11.84 -14.54 -11.84
C THR A 188 -12.12 -13.53 -12.96
N LYS A 189 -12.84 -13.92 -14.02
CA LYS A 189 -13.18 -13.02 -15.15
C LYS A 189 -14.05 -11.82 -14.71
N ARG A 190 -15.01 -12.04 -13.80
CA ARG A 190 -15.87 -10.97 -13.28
C ARG A 190 -15.09 -10.05 -12.33
N LEU A 191 -14.19 -10.61 -11.52
CA LEU A 191 -13.35 -9.81 -10.62
C LEU A 191 -12.42 -8.86 -11.37
N ILE A 192 -11.82 -9.30 -12.49
CA ILE A 192 -11.01 -8.43 -13.35
C ILE A 192 -11.83 -7.18 -13.73
N THR A 193 -13.06 -7.38 -14.19
CA THR A 193 -13.95 -6.28 -14.56
C THR A 193 -14.31 -5.41 -13.36
N ILE A 194 -14.65 -5.99 -12.21
CA ILE A 194 -15.00 -5.26 -10.99
C ILE A 194 -13.83 -4.37 -10.53
N PHE A 195 -12.63 -4.92 -10.41
CA PHE A 195 -11.46 -4.15 -9.95
C PHE A 195 -11.00 -3.10 -10.97
N GLN A 196 -11.20 -3.32 -12.27
CA GLN A 196 -11.01 -2.26 -13.28
C GLN A 196 -11.96 -1.09 -13.05
N TYR A 197 -13.24 -1.37 -12.76
CA TYR A 197 -14.20 -0.31 -12.45
C TYR A 197 -13.90 0.39 -11.12
N ILE A 198 -13.45 -0.34 -10.10
CA ILE A 198 -13.02 0.25 -8.82
C ILE A 198 -11.85 1.23 -9.06
N GLY A 199 -10.80 0.80 -9.78
CA GLY A 199 -9.65 1.66 -10.07
C GLY A 199 -10.02 2.90 -10.89
N LYS A 200 -10.88 2.74 -11.92
CA LYS A 200 -11.41 3.86 -12.70
C LYS A 200 -12.28 4.79 -11.85
N GLY A 201 -13.08 4.26 -10.93
CA GLY A 201 -13.91 5.02 -10.01
C GLY A 201 -13.09 5.88 -9.07
N ILE A 202 -12.04 5.32 -8.46
CA ILE A 202 -11.12 6.08 -7.59
C ILE A 202 -10.41 7.19 -8.37
N MET A 203 -9.92 6.88 -9.58
CA MET A 203 -9.31 7.90 -10.45
C MET A 203 -10.30 9.00 -10.82
N PHE A 204 -11.54 8.64 -11.17
CA PHE A 204 -12.59 9.60 -11.46
C PHE A 204 -12.87 10.51 -10.27
N ILE A 205 -13.02 9.95 -9.07
CA ILE A 205 -13.22 10.71 -7.82
C ILE A 205 -12.02 11.65 -7.57
N SER A 206 -10.79 11.19 -7.80
CA SER A 206 -9.60 12.04 -7.69
C SER A 206 -9.67 13.24 -8.62
N ILE A 207 -9.98 13.03 -9.90
CA ILE A 207 -10.03 14.12 -10.87
C ILE A 207 -11.16 15.10 -10.57
N ILE A 208 -12.33 14.61 -10.14
CA ILE A 208 -13.41 15.50 -9.68
C ILE A 208 -12.97 16.34 -8.49
N GLY A 209 -12.34 15.74 -7.48
CA GLY A 209 -11.80 16.50 -6.35
C GLY A 209 -10.75 17.52 -6.77
N LEU A 210 -9.92 17.19 -7.75
CA LEU A 210 -8.91 18.10 -8.26
C LEU A 210 -9.54 19.28 -9.01
N ILE A 211 -10.63 19.05 -9.75
CA ILE A 211 -11.42 20.12 -10.39
C ILE A 211 -12.03 21.03 -9.33
N VAL A 212 -12.65 20.44 -8.30
CA VAL A 212 -13.25 21.19 -7.18
C VAL A 212 -12.20 22.06 -6.48
N GLN A 213 -11.06 21.46 -6.12
CA GLN A 213 -9.97 22.17 -5.45
C GLN A 213 -9.31 23.23 -6.37
N GLY A 214 -9.13 22.89 -7.64
CA GLY A 214 -8.55 23.77 -8.64
C GLY A 214 -9.42 25.00 -8.88
N LEU A 215 -10.73 24.83 -9.06
CA LEU A 215 -11.66 25.96 -9.23
C LEU A 215 -11.76 26.82 -7.97
N ASN A 216 -11.77 26.22 -6.79
CA ASN A 216 -11.74 26.96 -5.54
C ASN A 216 -10.44 27.78 -5.41
N SER A 217 -9.29 27.19 -5.74
CA SER A 217 -7.97 27.82 -5.55
C SER A 217 -7.61 28.84 -6.63
N ILE A 218 -8.04 28.61 -7.88
CA ILE A 218 -7.71 29.48 -9.02
C ILE A 218 -8.73 30.61 -9.17
N ALA A 219 -10.02 30.30 -9.04
CA ALA A 219 -11.11 31.22 -9.34
C ALA A 219 -11.92 31.65 -8.11
N GLY A 220 -11.66 31.09 -6.91
CA GLY A 220 -12.44 31.34 -5.70
C GLY A 220 -13.86 30.75 -5.75
N ILE A 221 -14.14 29.82 -6.68
CA ILE A 221 -15.46 29.22 -6.86
C ILE A 221 -15.60 28.01 -5.93
N THR A 222 -16.41 28.14 -4.89
CA THR A 222 -16.73 27.06 -3.94
C THR A 222 -17.85 26.17 -4.49
N LEU A 223 -17.49 25.00 -5.04
CA LEU A 223 -18.44 24.00 -5.54
C LEU A 223 -18.94 23.03 -4.47
N LEU A 224 -18.14 22.81 -3.43
CA LEU A 224 -18.41 21.89 -2.32
C LEU A 224 -17.95 22.55 -1.03
N ASP A 225 -18.80 22.47 -0.01
CA ASP A 225 -18.45 22.87 1.35
C ASP A 225 -17.62 21.78 2.04
N ASN A 226 -16.87 22.18 3.06
CA ASN A 226 -16.07 21.27 3.89
C ASN A 226 -15.03 20.45 3.10
N ILE A 227 -14.27 21.11 2.23
CA ILE A 227 -13.08 20.52 1.60
C ILE A 227 -11.81 20.92 2.36
N MET A 228 -10.80 20.06 2.35
CA MET A 228 -9.50 20.35 2.97
C MET A 228 -8.78 21.50 2.24
N PRO A 229 -8.20 22.47 2.97
CA PRO A 229 -7.46 23.58 2.38
C PRO A 229 -6.31 23.13 1.47
N ILE A 230 -6.06 23.85 0.37
CA ILE A 230 -5.05 23.44 -0.63
C ILE A 230 -3.63 23.44 -0.05
N ASP A 231 -3.32 24.35 0.86
CA ASP A 231 -2.05 24.44 1.57
C ASP A 231 -1.79 23.21 2.44
N GLU A 232 -2.81 22.69 3.14
CA GLU A 232 -2.69 21.43 3.89
C GLU A 232 -2.43 20.26 2.95
N VAL A 233 -3.20 20.16 1.86
CA VAL A 233 -3.07 19.07 0.89
C VAL A 233 -1.70 19.10 0.18
N LEU A 234 -1.25 20.28 -0.26
CA LEU A 234 0.07 20.46 -0.87
C LEU A 234 1.20 20.21 0.12
N THR A 235 1.01 20.53 1.40
CA THR A 235 2.00 20.22 2.46
C THR A 235 2.18 18.72 2.60
N VAL A 236 1.09 17.93 2.56
CA VAL A 236 1.16 16.46 2.59
C VAL A 236 1.92 15.96 1.35
N VAL A 237 1.53 16.37 0.15
CA VAL A 237 2.18 15.96 -1.11
C VAL A 237 3.66 16.33 -1.13
N GLY A 238 4.00 17.56 -0.71
CA GLY A 238 5.36 18.07 -0.66
C GLY A 238 6.25 17.31 0.32
N ARG A 239 5.73 17.01 1.53
CA ARG A 239 6.45 16.21 2.53
C ARG A 239 6.74 14.80 2.04
N ILE A 240 5.78 14.18 1.34
CA ILE A 240 5.98 12.85 0.73
C ILE A 240 7.10 12.90 -0.32
N ALA A 241 7.06 13.86 -1.25
CA ALA A 241 8.06 13.98 -2.30
C ALA A 241 9.48 14.19 -1.73
N ILE A 242 9.63 15.06 -0.74
CA ILE A 242 10.91 15.27 -0.02
C ILE A 242 11.37 13.97 0.64
N PHE A 243 10.47 13.28 1.33
CA PHE A 243 10.78 12.00 1.97
C PHE A 243 11.23 10.95 0.95
N LEU A 244 10.54 10.85 -0.19
CA LEU A 244 10.88 9.93 -1.28
C LEU A 244 12.26 10.23 -1.90
N GLY A 245 12.68 11.49 -1.94
CA GLY A 245 14.04 11.86 -2.32
C GLY A 245 15.11 11.13 -1.51
N GLY A 246 14.90 10.93 -0.20
CA GLY A 246 15.79 10.12 0.64
C GLY A 246 15.52 8.62 0.57
N ALA A 247 14.24 8.23 0.55
CA ALA A 247 13.85 6.82 0.58
C ALA A 247 14.30 6.08 -0.70
N TYR A 248 14.21 6.71 -1.86
CA TYR A 248 14.66 6.10 -3.12
C TYR A 248 16.17 5.91 -3.15
N VAL A 249 16.95 6.88 -2.64
CA VAL A 249 18.41 6.76 -2.51
C VAL A 249 18.77 5.61 -1.56
N MET A 250 18.09 5.52 -0.42
CA MET A 250 18.24 4.41 0.52
C MET A 250 18.00 3.05 -0.17
N LEU A 251 16.92 2.94 -0.93
CA LEU A 251 16.58 1.70 -1.64
C LEU A 251 17.59 1.35 -2.73
N GLU A 252 18.11 2.33 -3.46
CA GLU A 252 19.15 2.10 -4.45
C GLU A 252 20.45 1.60 -3.81
N VAL A 253 20.86 2.21 -2.69
CA VAL A 253 22.01 1.75 -1.92
C VAL A 253 21.81 0.32 -1.40
N ILE A 254 20.62 0.00 -0.86
CA ILE A 254 20.26 -1.36 -0.43
C ILE A 254 20.38 -2.34 -1.60
N LYS A 255 19.87 -2.01 -2.80
CA LYS A 255 19.99 -2.86 -4.00
C LYS A 255 21.45 -3.09 -4.39
N ILE A 256 22.30 -2.06 -4.35
CA ILE A 256 23.73 -2.16 -4.66
C ILE A 256 24.43 -3.11 -3.68
N PHE A 257 24.20 -2.94 -2.37
CA PHE A 257 24.76 -3.82 -1.35
C PHE A 257 24.25 -5.25 -1.44
N LEU A 258 22.97 -5.44 -1.81
CA LEU A 258 22.37 -6.76 -1.94
C LEU A 258 22.68 -7.46 -3.26
N LYS A 259 23.33 -6.81 -4.25
CA LYS A 259 23.58 -7.40 -5.57
C LYS A 259 24.29 -8.77 -5.55
N LYS A 260 25.26 -8.97 -4.65
CA LYS A 260 25.96 -10.26 -4.47
C LYS A 260 25.14 -11.30 -3.70
N PRO A 261 24.51 -10.99 -2.56
CA PRO A 261 23.66 -11.95 -1.86
C PRO A 261 22.37 -12.30 -2.61
N LEU A 262 21.93 -11.49 -3.58
CA LEU A 262 20.75 -11.77 -4.42
C LEU A 262 20.79 -13.18 -5.04
N ASN A 263 21.93 -13.63 -5.54
CA ASN A 263 22.06 -14.97 -6.16
C ASN A 263 21.84 -16.09 -5.12
N LYS A 264 22.34 -15.93 -3.90
CA LYS A 264 22.12 -16.90 -2.82
C LYS A 264 20.67 -16.93 -2.37
N ILE A 265 20.03 -15.76 -2.34
CA ILE A 265 18.62 -15.62 -1.99
C ILE A 265 17.75 -16.24 -3.09
N SER A 266 18.06 -16.02 -4.37
CA SER A 266 17.31 -16.62 -5.49
C SER A 266 17.40 -18.14 -5.48
N GLU A 267 18.56 -18.71 -5.16
CA GLU A 267 18.73 -20.16 -4.95
C GLU A 267 17.88 -20.67 -3.78
N LEU A 268 17.85 -19.95 -2.64
CA LEU A 268 17.05 -20.32 -1.47
C LEU A 268 15.54 -20.34 -1.78
N PHE A 269 15.05 -19.35 -2.54
CA PHE A 269 13.66 -19.26 -2.94
C PHE A 269 13.33 -20.12 -4.17
N ASN A 270 14.34 -20.67 -4.84
CA ASN A 270 14.27 -21.38 -6.12
C ASN A 270 13.59 -20.55 -7.23
N THR A 271 13.94 -19.27 -7.32
CA THR A 271 13.41 -18.29 -8.29
C THR A 271 14.56 -17.67 -9.09
N ASN A 272 14.25 -16.92 -10.14
CA ASN A 272 15.26 -16.17 -10.89
C ASN A 272 15.68 -14.88 -10.14
N VAL A 273 16.77 -14.26 -10.61
CA VAL A 273 17.33 -13.03 -9.99
C VAL A 273 16.39 -11.84 -10.17
N ASN A 274 15.68 -11.76 -11.29
CA ASN A 274 14.71 -10.69 -11.58
C ASN A 274 13.57 -10.67 -10.55
N SER A 275 13.09 -11.85 -10.14
CA SER A 275 12.09 -12.02 -9.09
C SER A 275 12.56 -11.47 -7.75
N ILE A 276 13.78 -11.77 -7.32
CA ILE A 276 14.30 -11.20 -6.06
C ILE A 276 14.53 -9.69 -6.19
N ALA A 277 15.02 -9.21 -7.33
CA ALA A 277 15.17 -7.78 -7.59
C ALA A 277 13.82 -7.04 -7.56
N ALA A 278 12.79 -7.62 -8.17
CA ALA A 278 11.42 -7.09 -8.15
C ALA A 278 10.82 -7.14 -6.75
N LEU A 279 11.06 -8.19 -5.98
CA LEU A 279 10.65 -8.30 -4.58
C LEU A 279 11.24 -7.16 -3.74
N ILE A 280 12.56 -6.91 -3.83
CA ILE A 280 13.20 -5.80 -3.12
C ILE A 280 12.69 -4.45 -3.64
N GLY A 281 12.55 -4.30 -4.96
CA GLY A 281 12.00 -3.10 -5.57
C GLY A 281 10.57 -2.81 -5.12
N SER A 282 9.78 -3.84 -4.82
CA SER A 282 8.41 -3.70 -4.36
C SER A 282 8.25 -3.03 -3.00
N LEU A 283 9.31 -3.07 -2.17
CA LEU A 283 9.37 -2.27 -0.95
C LEU A 283 9.19 -0.77 -1.25
N ALA A 284 9.64 -0.31 -2.42
CA ALA A 284 9.35 1.03 -2.93
C ALA A 284 7.93 1.10 -3.50
N SER A 285 7.60 0.18 -4.41
CA SER A 285 6.33 0.21 -5.13
C SER A 285 5.99 -1.12 -5.78
N ALA A 286 4.74 -1.59 -5.61
CA ALA A 286 4.28 -2.80 -6.30
C ALA A 286 4.30 -2.66 -7.84
N ILE A 287 4.35 -1.44 -8.37
CA ILE A 287 4.55 -1.17 -9.81
C ILE A 287 5.76 -1.94 -10.33
N VAL A 288 6.86 -2.00 -9.56
CA VAL A 288 8.09 -2.68 -9.97
C VAL A 288 7.88 -4.16 -10.26
N ILE A 289 6.95 -4.82 -9.55
CA ILE A 289 6.59 -6.22 -9.82
C ILE A 289 5.76 -6.29 -11.11
N PHE A 290 4.69 -5.51 -11.18
CA PHE A 290 3.70 -5.65 -12.25
C PHE A 290 4.17 -5.09 -13.60
N SER A 291 5.08 -4.10 -13.62
CA SER A 291 5.65 -3.56 -14.86
C SER A 291 6.72 -4.48 -15.46
N ASN A 292 7.40 -5.28 -14.64
CA ASN A 292 8.45 -6.20 -15.07
C ASN A 292 7.96 -7.66 -15.03
N TYR A 293 6.65 -7.89 -15.00
CA TYR A 293 6.05 -9.18 -14.67
C TYR A 293 6.45 -10.31 -15.64
N ASP A 294 6.69 -9.96 -16.91
CA ASP A 294 7.16 -10.90 -17.95
C ASP A 294 8.58 -11.43 -17.67
N ASP A 295 9.41 -10.69 -16.93
CA ASP A 295 10.79 -11.07 -16.61
C ASP A 295 10.90 -12.00 -15.38
N LEU A 296 9.80 -12.19 -14.66
CA LEU A 296 9.72 -13.04 -13.49
C LEU A 296 9.39 -14.48 -13.91
N ASP A 297 10.04 -15.44 -13.25
CA ASP A 297 9.63 -16.85 -13.35
C ASP A 297 8.30 -17.10 -12.62
N ASP A 298 7.53 -18.11 -13.02
CA ASP A 298 6.19 -18.37 -12.47
C ASP A 298 6.14 -18.48 -10.94
N ARG A 299 7.19 -19.08 -10.35
CA ARG A 299 7.30 -19.18 -8.89
C ARG A 299 7.54 -17.79 -8.28
N GLY A 300 8.45 -17.03 -8.87
CA GLY A 300 8.72 -15.63 -8.54
C GLY A 300 7.50 -14.72 -8.68
N LYS A 301 6.71 -14.87 -9.74
CA LYS A 301 5.45 -14.13 -9.97
C LYS A 301 4.48 -14.30 -8.80
N VAL A 302 4.24 -15.54 -8.34
CA VAL A 302 3.36 -15.80 -7.17
C VAL A 302 3.95 -15.21 -5.89
N ILE A 303 5.24 -15.42 -5.62
CA ILE A 303 5.91 -14.96 -4.40
C ILE A 303 5.92 -13.42 -4.32
N CYS A 304 6.32 -12.75 -5.40
CA CYS A 304 6.36 -11.30 -5.46
C CYS A 304 4.96 -10.70 -5.32
N THR A 305 3.97 -11.27 -6.02
CA THR A 305 2.60 -10.80 -5.93
C THR A 305 2.02 -11.00 -4.52
N ALA A 306 2.29 -12.13 -3.87
CA ALA A 306 1.90 -12.37 -2.48
C ALA A 306 2.50 -11.33 -1.53
N PHE A 307 3.80 -11.09 -1.64
CA PHE A 307 4.49 -10.07 -0.88
C PHE A 307 3.87 -8.68 -1.08
N SER A 308 3.47 -8.35 -2.31
CA SER A 308 2.96 -7.01 -2.64
C SER A 308 1.65 -6.64 -1.91
N VAL A 309 0.89 -7.61 -1.42
CA VAL A 309 -0.36 -7.36 -0.68
C VAL A 309 -0.08 -6.66 0.65
N GLY A 310 0.96 -7.07 1.38
CA GLY A 310 1.28 -6.53 2.70
C GLY A 310 2.62 -5.83 2.82
N GLY A 311 3.61 -6.25 2.03
CA GLY A 311 4.99 -5.79 2.10
C GLY A 311 5.37 -4.72 1.06
N ALA A 312 4.53 -4.44 0.06
CA ALA A 312 4.81 -3.35 -0.86
C ALA A 312 4.68 -1.98 -0.18
N TYR A 313 5.40 -0.98 -0.69
CA TYR A 313 5.37 0.41 -0.24
C TYR A 313 5.90 0.66 1.19
N VAL A 314 6.49 -0.34 1.84
CA VAL A 314 7.15 -0.21 3.17
C VAL A 314 8.13 0.96 3.21
N PHE A 315 8.85 1.18 2.11
CA PHE A 315 9.82 2.26 1.91
C PHE A 315 9.41 3.20 0.77
N GLY A 316 8.12 3.24 0.44
CA GLY A 316 7.55 3.98 -0.68
C GLY A 316 6.72 5.19 -0.29
N GLY A 317 5.82 5.61 -1.19
CA GLY A 317 4.96 6.79 -0.99
C GLY A 317 4.11 6.71 0.27
N GLN A 318 3.57 5.53 0.58
CA GLN A 318 2.78 5.31 1.79
C GLN A 318 3.60 5.51 3.07
N MET A 319 4.87 5.11 3.09
CA MET A 319 5.75 5.39 4.22
C MET A 319 5.98 6.89 4.38
N GLY A 320 6.23 7.61 3.28
CA GLY A 320 6.31 9.07 3.29
C GLY A 320 5.02 9.72 3.79
N TYR A 321 3.87 9.15 3.43
CA TYR A 321 2.57 9.60 3.92
C TYR A 321 2.47 9.41 5.44
N VAL A 322 2.71 8.19 5.96
CA VAL A 322 2.72 7.91 7.40
C VAL A 322 3.70 8.80 8.15
N ALA A 323 4.91 9.00 7.61
CA ALA A 323 5.91 9.90 8.20
C ALA A 323 5.41 11.35 8.30
N SER A 324 4.50 11.77 7.42
CA SER A 324 3.95 13.13 7.39
C SER A 324 2.72 13.33 8.28
N VAL A 325 1.88 12.30 8.46
CA VAL A 325 0.60 12.40 9.18
C VAL A 325 0.56 11.68 10.54
N ALA A 326 1.36 10.64 10.74
CA ALA A 326 1.39 9.81 11.94
C ALA A 326 2.81 9.24 12.23
N PRO A 327 3.84 10.10 12.38
CA PRO A 327 5.24 9.69 12.53
C PRO A 327 5.50 8.79 13.76
N GLU A 328 4.66 8.88 14.79
CA GLU A 328 4.74 8.10 16.02
C GLU A 328 4.48 6.60 15.81
N VAL A 329 3.69 6.22 14.80
CA VAL A 329 3.40 4.81 14.48
C VAL A 329 4.22 4.27 13.31
N LEU A 330 5.08 5.09 12.70
CA LEU A 330 5.86 4.73 11.52
C LEU A 330 6.71 3.45 11.70
N SER A 331 7.31 3.23 12.88
CA SER A 331 8.09 2.00 13.13
C SER A 331 7.21 0.76 13.15
N ILE A 332 6.01 0.87 13.73
CA ILE A 332 5.04 -0.22 13.77
C ILE A 332 4.52 -0.50 12.36
N TYR A 333 4.23 0.54 11.58
CA TYR A 333 3.87 0.41 10.16
C TYR A 333 4.90 -0.42 9.37
N ILE A 334 6.19 -0.08 9.48
CA ILE A 334 7.26 -0.81 8.77
C ILE A 334 7.32 -2.27 9.23
N LEU A 335 7.34 -2.50 10.54
CA LEU A 335 7.43 -3.83 11.12
C LEU A 335 6.26 -4.71 10.67
N ILE A 336 5.04 -4.19 10.73
CA ILE A 336 3.83 -4.95 10.42
C ILE A 336 3.70 -5.21 8.92
N LYS A 337 3.99 -4.24 8.06
CA LYS A 337 3.98 -4.47 6.61
C LYS A 337 5.03 -5.50 6.19
N LEU A 338 6.24 -5.43 6.73
CA LEU A 338 7.25 -6.47 6.52
C LEU A 338 6.80 -7.83 7.05
N THR A 339 6.16 -7.87 8.22
CA THR A 339 5.62 -9.11 8.80
C THR A 339 4.56 -9.73 7.89
N CYS A 340 3.59 -8.94 7.40
CA CYS A 340 2.60 -9.39 6.42
C CYS A 340 3.25 -9.91 5.14
N GLY A 341 4.21 -9.15 4.59
CA GLY A 341 4.94 -9.55 3.40
C GLY A 341 5.68 -10.88 3.59
N VAL A 342 6.42 -11.04 4.67
CA VAL A 342 7.17 -12.27 4.97
C VAL A 342 6.22 -13.46 5.19
N LEU A 343 5.14 -13.28 5.95
CA LEU A 343 4.13 -14.33 6.15
C LEU A 343 3.52 -14.78 4.81
N SER A 344 3.21 -13.84 3.92
CA SER A 344 2.66 -14.15 2.60
C SER A 344 3.65 -14.93 1.72
N ILE A 345 4.94 -14.63 1.78
CA ILE A 345 5.99 -15.39 1.08
C ILE A 345 6.04 -16.83 1.59
N PHE A 346 6.07 -17.02 2.91
CA PHE A 346 6.09 -18.36 3.50
C PHE A 346 4.87 -19.18 3.08
N PHE A 347 3.68 -18.57 3.15
CA PHE A 347 2.46 -19.23 2.72
C PHE A 347 2.46 -19.56 1.23
N ALA A 348 2.90 -18.63 0.36
CA ALA A 348 3.04 -18.87 -1.07
C ALA A 348 3.99 -20.03 -1.39
N ILE A 349 5.12 -20.14 -0.70
CA ILE A 349 6.07 -21.26 -0.86
C ILE A 349 5.43 -22.59 -0.48
N ILE A 350 4.68 -22.64 0.62
CA ILE A 350 3.95 -23.84 1.07
C ILE A 350 2.88 -24.22 0.04
N TYR A 351 2.09 -23.24 -0.41
CA TYR A 351 1.06 -23.43 -1.42
C TYR A 351 1.62 -23.99 -2.73
N LEU A 352 2.69 -23.41 -3.27
CA LEU A 352 3.33 -23.86 -4.50
C LEU A 352 3.90 -25.28 -4.37
N ARG A 353 4.46 -25.64 -3.20
CA ARG A 353 4.91 -27.01 -2.93
C ARG A 353 3.74 -28.01 -2.95
N TYR A 354 2.59 -27.61 -2.40
CA TYR A 354 1.39 -28.42 -2.41
C TYR A 354 0.82 -28.59 -3.83
N GLU A 355 0.73 -27.51 -4.60
CA GLU A 355 0.23 -27.53 -5.99
C GLU A 355 1.09 -28.44 -6.88
N ASN A 356 2.42 -28.34 -6.77
CA ASN A 356 3.35 -29.19 -7.53
C ASN A 356 3.20 -30.68 -7.20
N LYS A 357 3.05 -31.03 -5.91
CA LYS A 357 2.80 -32.41 -5.47
C LYS A 357 1.46 -32.96 -5.98
N LYS A 358 0.45 -32.09 -6.14
CA LYS A 358 -0.85 -32.49 -6.68
C LYS A 358 -0.76 -32.75 -8.18
N LYS A 359 -0.06 -31.88 -8.93
CA LYS A 359 0.18 -32.08 -10.37
C LYS A 359 0.98 -33.36 -10.65
N SER A 360 2.00 -33.66 -9.84
CA SER A 360 2.83 -34.88 -9.98
C SER A 360 2.14 -36.18 -9.56
N LYS A 361 0.91 -36.13 -9.01
CA LYS A 361 0.10 -37.32 -8.68
C LYS A 361 -0.99 -37.59 -9.72
N ILE A 362 -1.25 -36.61 -10.60
CA ILE A 362 -2.28 -36.67 -11.65
C ILE A 362 -1.65 -37.02 -13.00
N LEU A 363 -0.38 -36.67 -13.19
CA LEU A 363 0.53 -37.26 -14.17
C LEU A 363 1.05 -38.60 -13.64
#